data_AF-A0A0S8BF45-F1
#
_entry.id   AF-A0A0S8BF45-F1
#
_cell.length_a   1.000
_cell.length_b   1.000
_cell.length_c   1.000
_cell.angle_alpha   90.00
_cell.angle_beta   90.00
_cell.angle_gamma   90.00
#
_symmetry.space_group_name_H-M   'P 1'
#
loop_
_entity.id
_entity.type
_entity.pdbx_description
1 polymer ?
#
loop_
_entity_poly.entity_id
_entity_poly.type
_entity_poly.pdbx_seq_one_letter_code
_entity_poly.pdbx_strand_id
1 'polypeptide(L)'
;MPTSSLADTEWVDIVPPVAVTASPDVALVLLIVVAVLVAAMMATWFYSTQPKQQALRKLRPLIHAPGLNPDQRRDRCHLIAQQLGAAFGVTRLSAVCIDDARQERWQEFLQQLDQKRFSPEPPSGEDLAQLAAQAVNWLRPR
;
A
#
# COMPACT_ATOMS: atom_id res chain seq x y z
N MET A 1 -62.96 24.30 65.32
CA MET A 1 -61.48 24.38 65.32
C MET A 1 -60.99 23.82 63.99
N PRO A 2 -60.29 24.61 63.16
CA PRO A 2 -59.77 24.14 61.87
C PRO A 2 -58.37 23.57 62.07
N THR A 3 -58.16 22.30 61.71
CA THR A 3 -56.82 21.72 61.57
C THR A 3 -56.45 21.72 60.10
N SER A 4 -55.48 22.56 59.77
CA SER A 4 -54.80 22.63 58.47
C SER A 4 -54.21 21.28 58.09
N SER A 5 -54.64 20.72 56.96
CA SER A 5 -54.03 19.52 56.37
C SER A 5 -52.97 19.95 55.36
N LEU A 6 -51.71 19.99 55.82
CA LEU A 6 -50.50 20.15 55.02
C LEU A 6 -50.00 18.77 54.56
N ALA A 7 -50.71 18.11 53.65
CA ALA A 7 -50.33 16.77 53.21
C ALA A 7 -50.58 16.47 51.72
N ASP A 8 -50.69 17.48 50.87
CA ASP A 8 -50.67 17.31 49.41
C ASP A 8 -49.24 17.50 48.87
N THR A 9 -48.30 16.69 49.36
CA THR A 9 -47.05 16.47 48.65
C THR A 9 -47.18 15.11 47.96
N GLU A 10 -47.76 15.17 46.77
CA GLU A 10 -47.81 14.08 45.80
C GLU A 10 -46.37 13.59 45.57
N TRP A 11 -46.07 12.41 46.09
CA TRP A 11 -44.78 11.77 45.91
C TRP A 11 -44.64 11.47 44.42
N VAL A 12 -43.89 12.34 43.72
CA VAL A 12 -43.48 12.11 42.33
C VAL A 12 -42.72 10.80 42.31
N ASP A 13 -43.40 9.77 41.82
CA ASP A 13 -42.92 8.41 41.75
C ASP A 13 -41.66 8.37 40.89
N ILE A 14 -40.49 8.27 41.54
CA ILE A 14 -39.20 8.20 40.87
C ILE A 14 -39.11 6.81 40.25
N VAL A 15 -39.55 6.72 38.99
CA VAL A 15 -39.41 5.49 38.20
C VAL A 15 -37.91 5.18 38.07
N PRO A 16 -37.44 4.01 38.52
CA PRO A 16 -36.03 3.65 38.41
C PRO A 16 -35.65 3.57 36.92
N PRO A 17 -34.46 4.07 36.53
CA PRO A 17 -34.03 4.01 35.14
C PRO A 17 -33.95 2.54 34.71
N VAL A 18 -34.69 2.20 33.66
CA VAL A 18 -34.67 0.86 33.08
C VAL A 18 -33.27 0.61 32.54
N ALA A 19 -32.54 -0.34 33.13
CA ALA A 19 -31.23 -0.74 32.64
C ALA A 19 -31.42 -1.30 31.22
N VAL A 20 -30.92 -0.56 30.22
CA VAL A 20 -30.94 -1.02 28.83
C VAL A 20 -29.91 -2.15 28.73
N THR A 21 -30.36 -3.39 28.93
CA THR A 21 -29.54 -4.56 28.66
C THR A 21 -29.41 -4.66 27.15
N ALA A 22 -28.22 -4.39 26.63
CA ALA A 22 -27.93 -4.55 25.21
C ALA A 22 -28.28 -5.99 24.81
N SER A 23 -29.24 -6.15 23.90
CA SER A 23 -29.66 -7.46 23.43
C SER A 23 -28.45 -8.21 22.86
N PRO A 24 -28.27 -9.50 23.17
CA PRO A 24 -27.11 -10.29 22.74
C PRO A 24 -26.94 -10.30 21.21
N ASP A 25 -28.04 -10.13 20.47
CA ASP A 25 -28.03 -10.01 19.00
C ASP A 25 -27.27 -8.78 18.50
N VAL A 26 -27.37 -7.64 19.20
CA VAL A 26 -26.64 -6.42 18.84
C VAL A 26 -25.15 -6.60 19.11
N ALA A 27 -24.79 -7.26 20.21
CA ALA A 27 -23.40 -7.56 20.53
C ALA A 27 -22.76 -8.49 19.48
N LEU A 28 -23.50 -9.51 19.03
CA LEU A 28 -23.04 -10.44 18.00
C LEU A 28 -22.86 -9.76 16.64
N VAL A 29 -23.81 -8.91 16.22
CA VAL A 29 -23.70 -8.13 14.99
C VAL A 29 -22.50 -7.18 15.05
N LEU A 30 -22.30 -6.49 16.18
CA LEU A 30 -21.17 -5.58 16.35
C LEU A 30 -19.83 -6.32 16.29
N LEU A 31 -19.75 -7.53 16.88
CA LEU A 31 -18.55 -8.36 16.81
C LEU A 31 -18.23 -8.79 15.37
N ILE A 32 -19.25 -9.17 14.58
CA ILE A 32 -19.08 -9.51 13.16
C ILE A 32 -18.55 -8.30 12.38
N VAL A 33 -19.14 -7.11 12.59
CA VAL A 33 -18.71 -5.88 11.92
C VAL A 33 -17.25 -5.55 12.25
N VAL A 34 -16.87 -5.65 13.52
CA VAL A 34 -15.48 -5.45 13.96
C VAL A 34 -14.54 -6.49 13.31
N ALA A 35 -14.93 -7.76 13.28
CA ALA A 35 -14.13 -8.82 12.65
C ALA A 35 -13.91 -8.57 11.15
N VAL A 36 -14.94 -8.14 10.42
CA VAL A 36 -14.83 -7.78 8.99
C VAL A 36 -13.91 -6.58 8.78
N LEU A 37 -14.00 -5.55 9.62
CA LEU A 37 -13.11 -4.40 9.58
C LEU A 37 -11.64 -4.78 9.80
N VAL A 38 -11.37 -5.61 10.81
CA VAL A 38 -10.02 -6.12 11.08
C VAL A 38 -9.51 -6.95 9.92
N ALA A 39 -10.33 -7.83 9.35
CA ALA A 39 -9.95 -8.63 8.18
C ALA A 39 -9.65 -7.76 6.96
N ALA A 40 -10.44 -6.71 6.70
CA ALA A 40 -10.20 -5.76 5.62
C ALA A 40 -8.91 -4.95 5.84
N MET A 41 -8.63 -4.54 7.07
CA MET A 41 -7.40 -3.84 7.44
C MET A 41 -6.17 -4.74 7.30
N MET A 42 -6.27 -5.99 7.74
CA MET A 42 -5.20 -6.99 7.52
C MET A 42 -5.01 -7.29 6.04
N ALA A 43 -6.08 -7.45 5.26
CA ALA A 43 -5.99 -7.68 3.82
C ALA A 43 -5.31 -6.51 3.12
N THR A 44 -5.76 -5.28 3.35
CA THR A 44 -5.12 -4.08 2.77
C THR A 44 -3.66 -3.97 3.16
N TRP A 45 -3.31 -4.23 4.42
CA TRP A 45 -1.92 -4.30 4.86
C TRP A 45 -1.14 -5.41 4.12
N PHE A 46 -1.68 -6.63 4.01
CA PHE A 46 -1.03 -7.76 3.34
C PHE A 46 -0.90 -7.58 1.82
N TYR A 47 -1.87 -6.95 1.18
CA TYR A 47 -1.79 -6.58 -0.24
C TYR A 47 -0.79 -5.44 -0.45
N SER A 48 -0.70 -4.49 0.50
CA SER A 48 0.31 -3.43 0.49
C SER A 48 1.73 -3.92 0.80
N THR A 49 1.89 -5.11 1.38
CA THR A 49 3.21 -5.71 1.62
C THR A 49 3.73 -6.56 0.45
N GLN A 50 2.92 -6.78 -0.60
CA GLN A 50 3.34 -7.51 -1.82
C GLN A 50 3.65 -6.69 -3.09
N PRO A 51 3.97 -5.37 -3.05
CA PRO A 51 4.23 -4.61 -4.28
C PRO A 51 5.51 -5.09 -4.97
N LYS A 52 6.48 -5.60 -4.19
CA LYS A 52 7.72 -6.18 -4.72
C LYS A 52 7.45 -7.41 -5.60
N GLN A 53 6.54 -8.30 -5.19
CA GLN A 53 6.23 -9.49 -5.99
C GLN A 53 5.49 -9.13 -7.28
N GLN A 54 4.59 -8.15 -7.23
CA GLN A 54 3.89 -7.66 -8.42
C GLN A 54 4.86 -6.99 -9.40
N ALA A 55 5.76 -6.14 -8.90
CA ALA A 55 6.80 -5.52 -9.71
C ALA A 55 7.71 -6.57 -10.35
N LEU A 56 8.14 -7.60 -9.61
CA LEU A 56 8.94 -8.71 -10.14
C LEU A 56 8.21 -9.46 -11.27
N ARG A 57 6.92 -9.76 -11.10
CA ARG A 57 6.12 -10.42 -12.15
C ARG A 57 6.03 -9.59 -13.43
N LYS A 58 5.94 -8.27 -13.30
CA LYS A 58 5.88 -7.34 -14.45
C LYS A 58 7.24 -7.09 -15.09
N LEU A 59 8.34 -7.17 -14.34
CA LEU A 59 9.70 -6.94 -14.83
C LEU A 59 10.31 -8.16 -15.52
N ARG A 60 10.03 -9.38 -15.04
CA ARG A 60 10.55 -10.63 -15.65
C ARG A 60 10.32 -10.76 -17.16
N PRO A 61 9.11 -10.53 -17.71
CA PRO A 61 8.90 -10.66 -19.15
C PRO A 61 9.70 -9.63 -19.96
N LEU A 62 10.13 -8.52 -19.35
CA LEU A 62 10.93 -7.48 -20.03
C LEU A 62 12.35 -7.94 -20.34
N ILE A 63 12.86 -8.94 -19.62
CA ILE A 63 14.21 -9.48 -19.80
C ILE A 63 14.30 -10.31 -21.09
N HIS A 64 13.19 -10.87 -21.56
CA HIS A 64 13.16 -11.84 -22.67
C HIS A 64 12.21 -11.42 -23.79
N ALA A 65 12.03 -10.13 -24.03
CA ALA A 65 11.16 -9.61 -25.09
C ALA A 65 11.97 -9.17 -26.33
N PRO A 66 12.44 -10.10 -27.19
CA PRO A 66 13.03 -9.73 -28.46
C PRO A 66 11.96 -9.14 -29.40
N GLY A 67 12.32 -8.12 -30.18
CA GLY A 67 11.45 -7.57 -31.22
C GLY A 67 10.57 -6.38 -30.83
N LEU A 68 10.83 -5.72 -29.70
CA LEU A 68 10.15 -4.46 -29.35
C LEU A 68 10.54 -3.33 -30.31
N ASN A 69 9.55 -2.55 -30.75
CA ASN A 69 9.78 -1.32 -31.50
C ASN A 69 10.54 -0.29 -30.66
N PRO A 70 11.32 0.63 -31.27
CA PRO A 70 12.11 1.62 -30.54
C PRO A 70 11.32 2.43 -29.50
N ASP A 71 10.13 2.91 -29.85
CA ASP A 71 9.26 3.68 -28.95
C ASP A 71 8.79 2.83 -27.76
N GLN A 72 8.43 1.57 -28.03
CA GLN A 72 8.04 0.63 -26.99
C GLN A 72 9.20 0.34 -26.03
N ARG A 73 10.46 0.36 -26.48
CA ARG A 73 11.62 0.14 -25.59
C ARG A 73 11.81 1.30 -24.61
N ARG A 74 11.58 2.55 -25.04
CA ARG A 74 11.61 3.70 -24.13
C ARG A 74 10.48 3.62 -23.09
N ASP A 75 9.27 3.30 -23.51
CA ASP A 75 8.12 3.10 -22.59
C ASP A 75 8.43 2.04 -21.52
N ARG A 76 9.18 1.00 -21.89
CA ARG A 76 9.58 -0.06 -20.97
C ARG A 76 10.57 0.44 -19.91
N CYS A 77 11.47 1.37 -20.23
CA CYS A 77 12.30 2.04 -19.23
C CYS A 77 11.47 2.86 -18.24
N HIS A 78 10.42 3.55 -18.70
CA HIS A 78 9.48 4.25 -17.81
C HIS A 78 8.72 3.27 -16.91
N LEU A 79 8.28 2.13 -17.46
CA LEU A 79 7.64 1.08 -16.68
C LEU A 79 8.58 0.49 -15.63
N ILE A 80 9.87 0.29 -15.93
CA ILE A 80 10.86 -0.18 -14.94
C ILE A 80 10.92 0.80 -13.77
N ALA A 81 11.07 2.10 -14.04
CA ALA A 81 11.11 3.13 -13.00
C ALA A 81 9.82 3.15 -12.15
N GLN A 82 8.66 3.06 -12.80
CA GLN A 82 7.36 3.02 -12.13
C GLN A 82 7.19 1.79 -11.23
N GLN A 83 7.58 0.60 -11.71
CA GLN A 83 7.47 -0.64 -10.93
C GLN A 83 8.42 -0.64 -9.74
N LEU A 84 9.65 -0.11 -9.89
CA LEU A 84 10.56 0.07 -8.78
C LEU A 84 9.99 1.06 -7.75
N GLY A 85 9.45 2.20 -8.19
CA GLY A 85 8.84 3.19 -7.30
C GLY A 85 7.70 2.59 -6.49
N ALA A 86 6.80 1.86 -7.17
CA ALA A 86 5.71 1.14 -6.52
C ALA A 86 6.22 0.08 -5.52
N ALA A 87 7.27 -0.66 -5.88
CA ALA A 87 7.83 -1.71 -5.02
C ALA A 87 8.55 -1.19 -3.77
N PHE A 88 9.13 0.01 -3.84
CA PHE A 88 9.74 0.70 -2.71
C PHE A 88 8.78 1.66 -1.99
N GLY A 89 7.56 1.85 -2.50
CA GLY A 89 6.57 2.76 -1.92
C GLY A 89 6.94 4.24 -2.06
N VAL A 90 7.71 4.60 -3.09
CA VAL A 90 8.19 5.98 -3.30
C VAL A 90 7.80 6.51 -4.69
N THR A 91 7.55 7.81 -4.77
CA THR A 91 7.31 8.51 -6.04
C THR A 91 8.63 8.81 -6.77
N ARG A 92 9.71 9.06 -6.03
CA ARG A 92 11.05 9.35 -6.56
C ARG A 92 12.02 8.26 -6.12
N LEU A 93 12.67 7.60 -7.08
CA LEU A 93 13.62 6.52 -6.78
C LEU A 93 14.87 6.99 -6.04
N SER A 94 15.25 8.26 -6.19
CA SER A 94 16.33 8.87 -5.41
C SER A 94 16.05 8.97 -3.91
N ALA A 95 14.79 8.84 -3.48
CA ALA A 95 14.40 8.84 -2.08
C ALA A 95 14.47 7.45 -1.42
N VAL A 96 14.81 6.40 -2.18
CA VAL A 96 14.98 5.05 -1.61
C VAL A 96 16.24 5.04 -0.77
N CYS A 97 16.10 4.72 0.51
CA CYS A 97 17.22 4.46 1.40
C CYS A 97 17.76 3.05 1.15
N ILE A 98 18.96 2.97 0.57
CA ILE A 98 19.72 1.74 0.36
C ILE A 98 20.91 1.76 1.34
N ASP A 99 21.33 0.57 1.77
CA ASP A 99 22.54 0.36 2.56
C ASP A 99 23.77 1.08 1.96
N ASP A 100 24.55 1.76 2.80
CA ASP A 100 25.65 2.66 2.40
C ASP A 100 26.65 1.95 1.48
N ALA A 101 26.94 0.67 1.75
CA ALA A 101 27.85 -0.15 0.94
C ALA A 101 27.39 -0.38 -0.51
N ARG A 102 26.14 -0.04 -0.85
CA ARG A 102 25.54 -0.21 -2.18
C ARG A 102 25.01 1.09 -2.78
N GLN A 103 25.07 2.18 -2.03
CA GLN A 103 24.48 3.45 -2.43
C GLN A 103 25.05 3.95 -3.77
N GLU A 104 26.36 3.79 -3.98
CA GLU A 104 27.03 4.12 -5.25
C GLU A 104 26.44 3.34 -6.43
N ARG A 105 26.37 2.00 -6.33
CA ARG A 105 25.79 1.14 -7.37
C ARG A 105 24.31 1.44 -7.63
N TRP A 106 23.58 1.85 -6.59
CA TRP A 106 22.19 2.27 -6.73
C TRP A 106 22.09 3.57 -7.55
N GLN A 107 22.91 4.57 -7.24
CA GLN A 107 22.95 5.82 -7.97
C GLN A 107 23.38 5.65 -9.43
N GLU A 108 24.39 4.82 -9.69
CA GLU A 108 24.81 4.45 -11.05
C GLU A 108 23.67 3.83 -11.84
N PHE A 109 22.94 2.89 -11.24
CA PHE A 109 21.77 2.28 -11.86
C PHE A 109 20.69 3.32 -12.18
N LEU A 110 20.38 4.24 -11.25
CA LEU A 110 19.41 5.30 -11.49
C LEU A 110 19.85 6.23 -12.61
N GLN A 111 21.12 6.59 -12.65
CA GLN A 111 21.68 7.43 -13.70
C GLN A 111 21.59 6.75 -15.07
N GLN A 112 21.94 5.46 -15.17
CA GLN A 112 21.79 4.68 -16.40
C GLN A 112 20.33 4.59 -16.84
N LEU A 113 19.41 4.33 -15.90
CA LEU A 113 17.98 4.24 -16.18
C LEU A 113 17.44 5.58 -16.70
N ASP A 114 17.75 6.69 -16.04
CA ASP A 114 17.28 8.01 -16.47
C ASP A 114 17.93 8.44 -17.78
N GLN A 115 19.22 8.16 -17.99
CA GLN A 115 19.88 8.39 -19.27
C GLN A 115 19.16 7.66 -20.41
N LYS A 116 18.81 6.37 -20.24
CA LYS A 116 18.11 5.59 -21.27
C LYS A 116 16.65 6.01 -21.46
N ARG A 117 16.01 6.62 -20.45
CA ARG A 117 14.65 7.17 -20.55
C ARG A 117 14.61 8.45 -21.37
N PHE A 118 15.58 9.34 -21.16
CA PHE A 118 15.60 10.67 -21.77
C PHE A 118 16.56 10.81 -22.96
N SER A 119 17.32 9.77 -23.28
CA SER A 119 18.19 9.73 -24.46
C SER A 119 17.36 9.85 -25.74
N PRO A 120 17.81 10.64 -26.73
CA PRO A 120 17.17 10.73 -28.05
C PRO A 120 17.23 9.39 -28.79
N GLU A 121 18.31 8.63 -28.60
CA GLU A 121 18.47 7.30 -29.19
C GLU A 121 17.70 6.27 -28.34
N PRO A 122 16.89 5.40 -28.97
CA PRO A 122 16.14 4.36 -28.27
C PRO A 122 17.10 3.33 -27.64
N PRO A 123 16.83 2.85 -26.41
CA PRO A 123 17.66 1.85 -25.78
C PRO A 123 17.70 0.57 -26.63
N SER A 124 18.86 -0.10 -26.64
CA SER A 124 18.97 -1.41 -27.27
C SER A 124 18.12 -2.43 -26.49
N GLY A 125 17.75 -3.54 -27.14
CA GLY A 125 17.05 -4.62 -26.43
C GLY A 125 17.90 -5.22 -25.31
N GLU A 126 19.22 -5.24 -25.49
CA GLU A 126 20.17 -5.72 -24.50
C GLU A 126 20.26 -4.78 -23.29
N ASP A 127 20.34 -3.47 -23.52
CA ASP A 127 20.35 -2.46 -22.45
C ASP A 127 19.09 -2.57 -21.59
N LEU A 128 17.93 -2.75 -22.24
CA LEU A 128 16.65 -2.92 -21.55
C LEU A 128 16.65 -4.19 -20.69
N ALA A 129 17.13 -5.31 -21.24
CA ALA A 129 17.20 -6.58 -20.52
C ALA A 129 18.16 -6.48 -19.32
N GLN A 130 19.30 -5.82 -19.48
CA GLN A 130 20.26 -5.56 -18.40
C GLN A 130 19.64 -4.67 -17.31
N LEU A 131 18.99 -3.56 -17.67
CA LEU A 131 18.30 -2.69 -16.71
C LEU A 131 17.18 -3.42 -15.97
N ALA A 132 16.40 -4.24 -16.66
CA ALA A 132 15.35 -5.05 -16.05
C ALA A 132 15.93 -6.11 -15.10
N ALA A 133 17.03 -6.76 -15.47
CA ALA A 133 17.71 -7.72 -14.61
C ALA A 133 18.30 -7.05 -13.35
N GLN A 134 18.92 -5.87 -13.50
CA GLN A 134 19.40 -5.08 -12.38
C GLN A 134 18.25 -4.65 -11.45
N ALA A 135 17.13 -4.18 -12.01
CA ALA A 135 15.92 -3.84 -11.25
C ALA A 135 15.38 -5.03 -10.45
N VAL A 136 15.34 -6.23 -11.06
CA VAL A 136 14.96 -7.47 -10.36
C VAL A 136 15.91 -7.79 -9.21
N ASN A 137 17.23 -7.59 -9.39
CA ASN A 137 18.22 -7.82 -8.33
C ASN A 137 18.05 -6.85 -7.15
N TRP A 138 17.62 -5.61 -7.39
CA TRP A 138 17.31 -4.65 -6.32
C TRP A 138 16.04 -5.02 -5.54
N LEU A 139 15.09 -5.70 -6.17
CA LEU A 139 13.83 -6.12 -5.54
C LEU A 139 13.89 -7.44 -4.77
N ARG A 140 14.93 -8.25 -4.99
CA ARG A 140 15.09 -9.53 -4.30
C ARG A 140 15.34 -9.29 -2.80
N PRO A 141 14.55 -9.89 -1.89
CA PRO A 141 14.81 -9.81 -0.46
C PRO A 141 16.19 -10.43 -0.17
N ARG A 142 16.98 -9.75 0.66
CA ARG A 142 18.23 -10.27 1.22
C ARG A 142 17.93 -11.05 2.48
#